data_AF-A0A926BN40-F1
#
_entry.id   AF-A0A926BN40-F1
#
_cell.length_a   1.000
_cell.length_b   1.000
_cell.length_c   1.000
_cell.angle_alpha   90.00
_cell.angle_beta   90.00
_cell.angle_gamma   90.00
#
_symmetry.space_group_name_H-M   'P 1'
#
loop_
_entity.id
_entity.type
_entity.pdbx_description
1 polymer ?
#
loop_
_entity_poly.entity_id
_entity_poly.type
_entity_poly.pdbx_seq_one_letter_code
_entity_poly.pdbx_strand_id
1 'polypeptide(L)'
;MSLAKKLRDVVAANFIEIARVEPAPVKREEPVATDTYSDSLGTFAEAELDSFLKDINAAPSAAQPAPEPVAVPEPIKAAPVLVSLADAISDEGDLDFARVFQQYELPTASFSAEQAMNMLQSLPRDLALRTKRVTVNTTLSAIGKVVGTTPQDIVVDAARKKETLERYIESLGHEIEETTATTEAEIERLQMVIATHRDTLRLLARKRSAAQEVCRGRMDTFDQVIHFFDYDEERLADAESVAVAEEMSDESEPSFMQEDAVRRMLGIDENDMTDENGNFDPAKFAQIYGDGSEDDTDAKAAPALASADSSNGSRPKR
;
A
#
# COMPACT_ATOMS: atom_id res chain seq x y z
N MET A 1 -6.13 28.73 -22.43
CA MET A 1 -6.51 27.30 -22.34
C MET A 1 -7.42 27.12 -21.13
N SER A 2 -8.53 26.42 -21.27
CA SER A 2 -9.53 26.22 -20.19
C SER A 2 -8.98 25.35 -19.06
N LEU A 3 -9.28 25.72 -17.82
CA LEU A 3 -8.90 25.00 -16.59
C LEU A 3 -9.39 23.54 -16.61
N ALA A 4 -10.53 23.28 -17.27
CA ALA A 4 -11.06 21.92 -17.46
C ALA A 4 -10.13 21.04 -18.32
N LYS A 5 -9.35 21.63 -19.25
CA LYS A 5 -8.37 20.89 -20.05
C LYS A 5 -7.15 20.50 -19.21
N LYS A 6 -6.66 21.42 -18.37
CA LYS A 6 -5.56 21.14 -17.43
C LYS A 6 -5.94 20.05 -16.42
N LEU A 7 -7.15 20.09 -15.86
CA LEU A 7 -7.61 19.04 -14.94
C LEU A 7 -7.73 17.68 -15.63
N ARG A 8 -8.23 17.65 -16.88
CA ARG A 8 -8.33 16.40 -17.65
C ARG A 8 -6.95 15.83 -17.98
N ASP A 9 -5.98 16.69 -18.30
CA ASP A 9 -4.60 16.27 -18.61
C ASP A 9 -3.87 15.77 -17.34
N VAL A 10 -4.10 16.39 -16.17
CA VAL A 10 -3.52 15.94 -14.88
C VAL A 10 -4.14 14.62 -14.42
N VAL A 11 -5.47 14.45 -14.54
CA VAL A 11 -6.14 13.18 -14.19
C VAL A 11 -5.70 12.06 -15.14
N ALA A 12 -5.53 12.35 -16.43
CA ALA A 12 -5.02 11.37 -17.40
C ALA A 12 -3.56 10.98 -17.10
N ALA A 13 -2.72 11.92 -16.68
CA ALA A 13 -1.34 11.64 -16.29
C ALA A 13 -1.27 10.73 -15.04
N ASN A 14 -2.06 11.00 -14.00
CA ASN A 14 -2.08 10.17 -12.79
C ASN A 14 -2.69 8.78 -13.00
N PHE A 15 -3.67 8.63 -13.90
CA PHE A 15 -4.25 7.31 -14.20
C PHE A 15 -3.26 6.39 -14.94
N ILE A 16 -2.35 6.96 -15.72
CA ILE A 16 -1.30 6.19 -16.42
C ILE A 16 -0.23 5.72 -15.43
N GLU A 17 0.01 6.46 -14.35
CA GLU A 17 1.01 6.07 -13.33
C GLU A 17 0.50 4.93 -12.43
N ILE A 18 -0.79 4.91 -12.09
CA ILE A 18 -1.41 3.80 -11.32
C ILE A 18 -1.48 2.51 -12.16
N ALA A 19 -1.65 2.61 -13.47
CA ALA A 19 -1.63 1.45 -14.37
C ALA A 19 -0.21 0.88 -14.63
N ARG A 20 0.84 1.58 -14.19
CA ARG A 20 2.25 1.18 -14.34
C ARG A 20 2.88 0.64 -13.07
N VAL A 21 2.13 0.58 -11.97
CA VAL A 21 2.49 -0.24 -10.83
C VAL A 21 2.33 -1.69 -11.28
N GLU A 22 3.39 -2.25 -11.85
CA GLU A 22 3.55 -3.69 -11.99
C GLU A 22 3.19 -4.30 -10.63
N PRO A 23 2.21 -5.21 -10.55
CA PRO A 23 1.92 -5.87 -9.29
C PRO A 23 3.21 -6.53 -8.86
N ALA A 24 3.78 -6.08 -7.74
CA ALA A 24 4.94 -6.70 -7.14
C ALA A 24 4.72 -8.21 -7.15
N PRO A 25 5.70 -9.02 -7.55
CA PRO A 25 5.53 -10.46 -7.63
C PRO A 25 5.03 -10.92 -6.26
N VAL A 26 3.76 -11.34 -6.23
CA VAL A 26 3.17 -11.97 -5.06
C VAL A 26 4.05 -13.19 -4.85
N LYS A 27 4.96 -13.13 -3.86
CA LYS A 27 5.70 -14.29 -3.39
C LYS A 27 4.64 -15.36 -3.18
N ARG A 28 4.61 -16.37 -4.04
CA ARG A 28 3.85 -17.59 -3.79
C ARG A 28 4.43 -18.10 -2.48
N GLU A 29 3.70 -17.86 -1.40
CA GLU A 29 3.95 -18.58 -0.16
C GLU A 29 3.92 -20.06 -0.57
N GLU A 30 5.06 -20.71 -0.42
CA GLU A 30 5.18 -22.14 -0.58
C GLU A 30 4.06 -22.79 0.25
N PRO A 31 3.37 -23.80 -0.28
CA PRO A 31 2.34 -24.50 0.48
C PRO A 31 3.00 -25.04 1.75
N VAL A 32 2.73 -24.39 2.87
CA VAL A 32 3.07 -24.91 4.20
C VAL A 32 2.49 -26.31 4.23
N ALA A 33 3.36 -27.32 4.31
CA ALA A 33 2.97 -28.70 4.47
C ALA A 33 2.08 -28.77 5.72
N THR A 34 0.77 -28.83 5.50
CA THR A 34 -0.21 -29.15 6.53
C THR A 34 -0.10 -30.65 6.76
N ASP A 35 0.91 -31.04 7.52
CA ASP A 35 0.96 -32.37 8.09
C ASP A 35 -0.30 -32.59 8.94
N THR A 36 -0.99 -33.68 8.64
CA THR A 36 -1.97 -34.36 9.50
C THR A 36 -3.25 -33.60 9.86
N TYR A 37 -4.20 -33.56 8.91
CA TYR A 37 -5.62 -33.37 9.22
C TYR A 37 -6.52 -34.21 8.29
N SER A 38 -6.24 -35.51 8.14
CA SER A 38 -7.04 -36.40 7.28
C SER A 38 -8.08 -37.25 8.02
N ASP A 39 -8.21 -37.15 9.34
CA ASP A 39 -9.08 -38.06 10.11
C ASP A 39 -10.22 -37.37 10.89
N SER A 40 -10.55 -36.14 10.53
CA SER A 40 -11.71 -35.41 11.08
C SER A 40 -12.56 -34.73 10.00
N LEU A 41 -12.71 -35.37 8.84
CA LEU A 41 -13.86 -35.14 7.95
C LEU A 41 -15.06 -35.95 8.45
N GLY A 42 -15.38 -35.76 9.73
CA GLY A 42 -16.62 -36.25 10.31
C GLY A 42 -17.74 -35.40 9.75
N THR A 43 -18.45 -35.95 8.76
CA THR A 43 -19.87 -35.65 8.49
C THR A 43 -20.25 -34.20 8.74
N PHE A 44 -19.62 -33.25 8.03
CA PHE A 44 -20.25 -31.95 7.84
C PHE A 44 -21.47 -32.23 6.97
N ALA A 45 -22.59 -32.35 7.66
CA ALA A 45 -23.81 -32.92 7.14
C ALA A 45 -24.22 -32.17 5.87
N GLU A 46 -24.63 -32.92 4.85
CA GLU A 46 -25.32 -32.38 3.68
C GLU A 46 -26.46 -31.41 4.08
N ALA A 47 -27.02 -31.55 5.28
CA ALA A 47 -27.98 -30.64 5.90
C ALA A 47 -27.47 -29.22 6.15
N GLU A 48 -26.19 -29.01 6.50
CA GLU A 48 -25.60 -27.67 6.64
C GLU A 48 -25.31 -27.03 5.28
N LEU A 49 -24.90 -27.84 4.29
CA LEU A 49 -24.72 -27.37 2.91
C LEU A 49 -26.07 -26.97 2.29
N ASP A 50 -27.12 -27.75 2.52
CA ASP A 50 -28.48 -27.43 2.08
C ASP A 50 -29.06 -26.22 2.82
N SER A 51 -28.80 -26.07 4.13
CA SER A 51 -29.18 -24.85 4.86
C SER A 51 -28.46 -23.63 4.28
N PHE A 52 -27.18 -23.74 3.96
CA PHE A 52 -26.39 -22.64 3.40
C PHE A 52 -26.78 -22.29 1.96
N LEU A 53 -27.04 -23.29 1.11
CA LEU A 53 -27.56 -23.09 -0.25
C LEU A 53 -28.98 -22.53 -0.23
N LYS A 54 -29.79 -22.95 0.74
CA LYS A 54 -31.13 -22.39 0.96
C LYS A 54 -31.05 -20.96 1.46
N ASP A 55 -30.10 -20.58 2.31
CA ASP A 55 -29.90 -19.18 2.71
C ASP A 55 -29.34 -18.30 1.58
N ILE A 56 -28.54 -18.88 0.66
CA ILE A 56 -28.10 -18.17 -0.56
C ILE A 56 -29.26 -17.95 -1.54
N ASN A 57 -30.18 -18.92 -1.68
CA ASN A 57 -31.37 -18.80 -2.54
C ASN A 57 -32.55 -18.08 -1.87
N ALA A 58 -32.62 -18.08 -0.54
CA ALA A 58 -33.66 -17.43 0.26
C ALA A 58 -33.26 -16.03 0.73
N ALA A 59 -31.99 -15.64 0.61
CA ALA A 59 -31.64 -14.24 0.48
C ALA A 59 -32.44 -13.73 -0.71
N PRO A 60 -33.49 -12.92 -0.47
CA PRO A 60 -34.29 -12.45 -1.58
C PRO A 60 -33.31 -11.75 -2.50
N SER A 61 -33.28 -12.21 -3.76
CA SER A 61 -33.07 -11.33 -4.89
C SER A 61 -34.23 -10.31 -4.91
N ALA A 62 -34.48 -9.63 -3.78
CA ALA A 62 -34.85 -8.26 -3.76
C ALA A 62 -33.83 -7.65 -4.67
N ALA A 63 -34.28 -7.33 -5.89
CA ALA A 63 -33.57 -6.48 -6.81
C ALA A 63 -32.92 -5.43 -5.92
N GLN A 64 -31.61 -5.58 -5.69
CA GLN A 64 -30.84 -4.54 -5.03
C GLN A 64 -31.20 -3.35 -5.90
N PRO A 65 -31.98 -2.37 -5.39
CA PRO A 65 -32.34 -1.23 -6.20
C PRO A 65 -31.01 -0.73 -6.72
N ALA A 66 -30.86 -0.74 -8.05
CA ALA A 66 -29.62 -0.41 -8.73
C ALA A 66 -29.01 0.74 -7.95
N PRO A 67 -27.82 0.54 -7.33
CA PRO A 67 -27.36 1.38 -6.23
C PRO A 67 -27.63 2.81 -6.65
N GLU A 68 -28.59 3.45 -5.97
CA GLU A 68 -29.01 4.80 -6.33
C GLU A 68 -27.71 5.57 -6.49
N PRO A 69 -27.47 6.18 -7.68
CA PRO A 69 -26.19 6.75 -8.01
C PRO A 69 -25.81 7.63 -6.85
N VAL A 70 -24.82 7.17 -6.07
CA VAL A 70 -24.42 7.81 -4.81
C VAL A 70 -24.26 9.26 -5.18
N ALA A 71 -25.20 10.08 -4.70
CA ALA A 71 -25.34 11.45 -5.11
C ALA A 71 -23.97 12.06 -4.86
N VAL A 72 -23.25 12.32 -5.95
CA VAL A 72 -21.91 12.91 -5.90
C VAL A 72 -22.12 14.17 -5.06
N PRO A 73 -21.57 14.22 -3.83
CA PRO A 73 -21.90 15.28 -2.90
C PRO A 73 -21.69 16.60 -3.63
N GLU A 74 -22.76 17.40 -3.66
CA GLU A 74 -22.75 18.68 -4.36
C GLU A 74 -21.48 19.44 -3.98
N PRO A 75 -20.78 20.06 -4.95
CA PRO A 75 -19.51 20.72 -4.69
C PRO A 75 -19.72 21.75 -3.60
N ILE A 76 -19.13 21.47 -2.44
CA ILE A 76 -19.22 22.28 -1.24
C ILE A 76 -18.81 23.69 -1.66
N LYS A 77 -19.76 24.62 -1.51
CA LYS A 77 -19.62 26.04 -1.82
C LYS A 77 -18.32 26.51 -1.16
N ALA A 78 -17.30 26.78 -1.98
CA ALA A 78 -15.95 27.07 -1.51
C ALA A 78 -16.03 28.15 -0.42
N ALA A 79 -15.65 27.76 0.80
CA ALA A 79 -15.45 28.71 1.89
C ALA A 79 -14.53 29.83 1.39
N PRO A 80 -14.73 31.09 1.85
CA PRO A 80 -13.86 32.19 1.48
C PRO A 80 -12.42 31.73 1.65
N VAL A 81 -11.63 31.85 0.58
CA VAL A 81 -10.23 31.48 0.55
C VAL A 81 -9.54 32.35 1.59
N LEU A 82 -9.45 31.83 2.81
CA LEU A 82 -8.42 32.23 3.76
C LEU A 82 -7.13 31.97 3.00
N VAL A 83 -6.42 33.06 2.67
CA VAL A 83 -5.04 32.96 2.18
C VAL A 83 -4.33 32.12 3.24
N SER A 84 -4.07 30.85 2.92
CA SER A 84 -3.53 29.89 3.88
C SER A 84 -2.21 30.45 4.37
N LEU A 85 -1.98 30.43 5.69
CA LEU A 85 -0.76 31.02 6.26
C LEU A 85 0.51 30.33 5.72
N ALA A 86 0.35 29.16 5.09
CA ALA A 86 1.35 28.44 4.32
C ALA A 86 1.91 29.24 3.12
N ASP A 87 1.18 30.18 2.53
CA ASP A 87 1.63 30.96 1.36
C ASP A 87 2.79 31.92 1.67
N ALA A 88 3.05 32.17 2.96
CA ALA A 88 4.18 32.98 3.43
C ALA A 88 5.49 32.19 3.55
N ILE A 89 5.42 30.86 3.51
CA ILE A 89 6.57 29.97 3.58
C ILE A 89 6.94 29.57 2.15
N SER A 90 8.16 29.88 1.74
CA SER A 90 8.68 29.44 0.45
C SER A 90 8.86 27.92 0.42
N ASP A 91 8.95 27.34 -0.79
CA ASP A 91 9.24 25.91 -0.96
C ASP A 91 10.56 25.47 -0.30
N GLU A 92 11.48 26.43 -0.06
CA GLU A 92 12.78 26.22 0.61
C GLU A 92 12.66 26.28 2.15
N GLY A 93 11.49 26.60 2.70
CA GLY A 93 11.23 26.74 4.13
C GLY A 93 11.56 28.13 4.69
N ASP A 94 12.00 29.07 3.85
CA ASP A 94 12.23 30.46 4.25
C ASP A 94 10.90 31.21 4.36
N LEU A 95 10.76 31.97 5.45
CA LEU A 95 9.57 32.78 5.74
C LEU A 95 9.71 34.18 5.12
N ASP A 96 8.76 34.57 4.27
CA ASP A 96 8.68 35.93 3.72
C ASP A 96 8.00 36.87 4.73
N PHE A 97 8.82 37.46 5.62
CA PHE A 97 8.35 38.40 6.64
C PHE A 97 7.59 39.61 6.07
N ALA A 98 7.89 40.03 4.83
CA ALA A 98 7.19 41.15 4.23
C ALA A 98 5.71 40.80 3.96
N ARG A 99 5.45 39.58 3.48
CA ARG A 99 4.08 39.06 3.32
C ARG A 99 3.38 38.88 4.64
N VAL A 100 4.06 38.33 5.65
CA VAL A 100 3.49 38.18 7.00
C VAL A 100 3.06 39.55 7.52
N PHE A 101 3.92 40.57 7.46
CA PHE A 101 3.54 41.89 7.94
C PHE A 101 2.44 42.57 7.12
N GLN A 102 2.40 42.33 5.81
CA GLN A 102 1.34 42.81 4.93
C GLN A 102 -0.02 42.17 5.25
N GLN A 103 -0.05 40.88 5.58
CA GLN A 103 -1.27 40.15 5.92
C GLN A 103 -1.95 40.68 7.19
N TYR A 104 -1.16 41.17 8.15
CA TYR A 104 -1.66 41.78 9.39
C TYR A 104 -1.83 43.31 9.30
N GLU A 105 -1.74 43.87 8.09
CA GLU A 105 -1.94 45.29 7.83
C GLU A 105 -1.06 46.21 8.70
N LEU A 106 0.18 45.78 8.99
CA LEU A 106 1.12 46.59 9.75
C LEU A 106 1.46 47.86 8.94
N PRO A 107 1.39 49.06 9.56
CA PRO A 107 1.72 50.29 8.87
C PRO A 107 3.20 50.29 8.48
N THR A 108 3.48 50.58 7.21
CA THR A 108 4.85 50.70 6.70
C THR A 108 5.50 51.97 7.25
N ALA A 109 6.47 51.82 8.16
CA ALA A 109 7.27 52.93 8.66
C ALA A 109 8.29 53.38 7.61
N SER A 110 8.50 54.71 7.48
CA SER A 110 9.51 55.30 6.59
C SER A 110 10.94 54.83 6.91
N PHE A 111 11.21 54.56 8.20
CA PHE A 111 12.42 53.89 8.67
C PHE A 111 12.03 52.78 9.65
N SER A 112 12.19 51.53 9.22
CA SER A 112 11.64 50.36 9.91
C SER A 112 12.62 49.70 10.88
N ALA A 113 12.10 48.83 11.75
CA ALA A 113 12.91 48.02 12.66
C ALA A 113 13.93 47.14 11.93
N GLU A 114 13.63 46.63 10.74
CA GLU A 114 14.55 45.82 9.93
C GLU A 114 15.72 46.66 9.44
N GLN A 115 15.46 47.91 9.01
CA GLN A 115 16.53 48.83 8.61
C GLN A 115 17.44 49.17 9.80
N ALA A 116 16.86 49.38 10.98
CA ALA A 116 17.62 49.57 12.22
C ALA A 116 18.45 48.32 12.60
N MET A 117 17.90 47.13 12.40
CA MET A 117 18.59 45.85 12.63
C MET A 117 19.75 45.66 11.65
N ASN A 118 19.55 45.95 10.37
CA ASN A 118 20.62 45.91 9.35
C ASN A 118 21.76 46.87 9.70
N MET A 119 21.43 48.07 10.20
CA MET A 119 22.43 49.01 10.69
C MET A 119 23.16 48.51 11.94
N LEU A 120 22.49 47.80 12.84
CA LEU A 120 23.13 47.19 14.01
C LEU A 120 24.06 46.04 13.59
N GLN A 121 23.67 45.25 12.60
CA GLN A 121 24.44 44.13 12.05
C GLN A 121 25.68 44.57 11.26
N SER A 122 25.66 45.77 10.67
CA SER A 122 26.82 46.31 9.96
C SER A 122 27.94 46.80 10.89
N LEU A 123 27.67 46.96 12.19
CA LEU A 123 28.68 47.30 13.18
C LEU A 123 29.55 46.08 13.54
N PRO A 124 30.87 46.26 13.81
CA PRO A 124 31.76 45.17 14.20
C PRO A 124 31.23 44.37 15.39
N ARG A 125 31.30 43.03 15.31
CA ARG A 125 30.78 42.14 16.35
C ARG A 125 31.48 42.37 17.70
N ASP A 126 32.77 42.66 17.69
CA ASP A 126 33.62 42.86 18.88
C ASP A 126 33.43 44.22 19.57
N LEU A 127 32.64 45.13 18.99
CA LEU A 127 32.41 46.43 19.59
C LEU A 127 31.58 46.28 20.88
N ALA A 128 32.00 46.94 21.96
CA ALA A 128 31.26 46.93 23.22
C ALA A 128 29.81 47.42 23.02
N LEU A 129 28.85 46.75 23.66
CA LEU A 129 27.41 47.02 23.50
C LEU A 129 27.05 48.48 23.78
N ARG A 130 27.70 49.10 24.77
CA ARG A 130 27.52 50.53 25.08
C ARG A 130 27.90 51.41 23.90
N THR A 131 29.02 51.13 23.25
CA THR A 131 29.48 51.86 22.06
C THR A 131 28.51 51.66 20.91
N LYS A 132 28.05 50.42 20.65
CA LYS A 132 27.03 50.14 19.64
C LYS A 132 25.76 50.96 19.85
N ARG A 133 25.25 51.01 21.09
CA ARG A 133 24.06 51.79 21.43
C ARG A 133 24.24 53.29 21.17
N VAL A 134 25.38 53.85 21.57
CA VAL A 134 25.67 55.28 21.35
C VAL A 134 25.81 55.58 19.85
N THR A 135 26.55 54.74 19.12
CA THR A 135 26.69 54.89 17.66
C THR A 135 25.34 54.80 16.96
N VAL A 136 24.55 53.75 17.20
CA VAL A 136 23.21 53.61 16.61
C VAL A 136 22.31 54.78 16.98
N ASN A 137 22.25 55.19 18.25
CA ASN A 137 21.36 56.27 18.66
C ASN A 137 21.76 57.63 18.06
N THR A 138 23.06 57.91 17.95
CA THR A 138 23.55 59.15 17.31
C THR A 138 23.26 59.14 15.80
N THR A 139 23.45 58.02 15.13
CA THR A 139 23.12 57.86 13.70
C THR A 139 21.61 57.97 13.46
N LEU A 140 20.78 57.29 14.26
CA LEU A 140 19.31 57.40 14.18
C LEU A 140 18.83 58.82 14.48
N SER A 141 19.44 59.51 15.44
CA SER A 141 19.08 60.91 15.75
C SER A 141 19.45 61.87 14.63
N ALA A 142 20.51 61.58 13.85
CA ALA A 142 20.89 62.37 12.69
C ALA A 142 19.96 62.11 11.49
N ILE A 143 19.69 60.84 11.17
CA ILE A 143 18.82 60.42 10.07
C ILE A 143 17.35 60.76 10.35
N GLY A 144 16.92 60.59 11.60
CA GLY A 144 15.54 60.77 12.05
C GLY A 144 15.01 62.19 11.82
N LYS A 145 15.87 63.22 11.83
CA LYS A 145 15.48 64.59 11.48
C LYS A 145 15.11 64.77 10.01
N VAL A 146 15.69 63.95 9.13
CA VAL A 146 15.42 63.99 7.68
C VAL A 146 14.22 63.13 7.32
N VAL A 147 14.12 61.94 7.92
CA VAL A 147 13.07 60.95 7.63
C VAL A 147 11.79 61.19 8.45
N GLY A 148 11.88 61.99 9.52
CA GLY A 148 10.76 62.25 10.42
C GLY A 148 10.48 61.09 11.38
N THR A 149 11.47 60.28 11.69
CA THR A 149 11.33 59.09 12.55
C THR A 149 12.18 59.24 13.80
N THR A 150 11.59 59.00 14.97
CA THR A 150 12.30 59.01 16.25
C THR A 150 12.77 57.60 16.62
N PRO A 151 13.80 57.44 17.46
CA PRO A 151 14.18 56.13 18.00
C PRO A 151 13.01 55.41 18.70
N GLN A 152 12.09 56.15 19.31
CA GLN A 152 10.88 55.63 19.94
C GLN A 152 9.93 54.99 18.92
N ASP A 153 9.78 55.58 17.74
CA ASP A 153 8.92 55.02 16.68
C ASP A 153 9.44 53.66 16.20
N ILE A 154 10.77 53.50 16.10
CA ILE A 154 11.42 52.23 15.72
C ILE A 154 11.17 51.17 16.79
N VAL A 155 11.20 51.53 18.07
CA VAL A 155 10.89 50.59 19.18
C VAL A 155 9.42 50.17 19.12
N VAL A 156 8.51 51.10 18.83
CA VAL A 156 7.08 50.78 18.66
C VAL A 156 6.85 49.88 17.45
N ASP A 157 7.51 50.14 16.31
CA ASP A 157 7.47 49.28 15.12
C ASP A 157 7.98 47.87 15.42
N ALA A 158 9.12 47.75 16.10
CA ALA A 158 9.69 46.47 16.52
C ALA A 158 8.76 45.69 17.47
N ALA A 159 8.14 46.39 18.42
CA ALA A 159 7.18 45.79 19.35
C ALA A 159 5.94 45.26 18.62
N ARG A 160 5.38 46.03 17.68
CA ARG A 160 4.24 45.60 16.86
C ARG A 160 4.58 44.41 15.99
N LYS A 161 5.72 44.44 15.30
CA LYS A 161 6.18 43.30 14.47
C LYS A 161 6.40 42.05 15.30
N LYS A 162 6.98 42.18 16.50
CA LYS A 162 7.12 41.06 17.43
C LYS A 162 5.76 40.46 17.80
N GLU A 163 4.80 41.30 18.21
CA GLU A 163 3.45 40.85 18.56
C GLU A 163 2.75 40.17 17.37
N THR A 164 2.91 40.71 16.16
CA THR A 164 2.39 40.09 14.95
C THR A 164 3.02 38.72 14.69
N LEU A 165 4.33 38.57 14.87
CA LEU A 165 4.98 37.27 14.72
C LEU A 165 4.51 36.26 15.77
N GLU A 166 4.30 36.68 17.02
CA GLU A 166 3.73 35.82 18.07
C GLU A 166 2.32 35.34 17.66
N ARG A 167 1.45 36.26 17.21
CA ARG A 167 0.11 35.90 16.70
C ARG A 167 0.17 34.98 15.48
N TYR A 168 1.11 35.21 14.57
CA TYR A 168 1.31 34.36 13.39
C TYR A 168 1.68 32.93 13.77
N ILE A 169 2.59 32.76 14.74
CA ILE A 169 2.97 31.43 15.25
C ILE A 169 1.77 30.74 15.91
N GLU A 170 0.98 31.46 16.71
CA GLU A 170 -0.22 30.91 17.34
C GLU A 170 -1.26 30.47 16.30
N SER A 171 -1.56 31.30 15.30
CA SER A 171 -2.50 30.95 14.22
C SER A 171 -1.99 29.80 13.36
N LEU A 172 -0.68 29.75 13.07
CA LEU A 172 -0.08 28.66 12.31
C LEU A 172 -0.18 27.34 13.09
N GLY A 173 0.03 27.37 14.41
CA GLY A 173 -0.17 26.22 15.28
C GLY A 173 -1.59 25.68 15.20
N HIS A 174 -2.60 26.56 15.28
CA HIS A 174 -4.00 26.16 15.14
C HIS A 174 -4.35 25.60 13.76
N GLU A 175 -3.86 26.20 12.66
CA GLU A 175 -4.11 25.70 11.31
C GLU A 175 -3.47 24.32 11.10
N ILE A 176 -2.26 24.11 11.63
CA ILE A 176 -1.58 22.80 11.60
C ILE A 176 -2.36 21.77 12.41
N GLU A 177 -2.82 22.10 13.62
CA GLU A 177 -3.61 21.20 14.46
C GLU A 177 -4.93 20.81 13.78
N GLU A 178 -5.67 21.78 13.22
CA GLU A 178 -6.92 21.54 12.51
C GLU A 178 -6.72 20.68 11.26
N THR A 179 -5.70 20.99 10.45
CA THR A 179 -5.36 20.23 9.24
C THR A 179 -4.92 18.81 9.59
N THR A 180 -4.12 18.64 10.64
CA THR A 180 -3.67 17.33 11.12
C THR A 180 -4.87 16.51 11.59
N ALA A 181 -5.73 17.06 12.43
CA ALA A 181 -6.91 16.36 12.93
C ALA A 181 -7.87 15.94 11.79
N THR A 182 -8.07 16.83 10.81
CA THR A 182 -8.91 16.54 9.62
C THR A 182 -8.31 15.42 8.77
N THR A 183 -6.99 15.46 8.57
CA THR A 183 -6.26 14.45 7.80
C THR A 183 -6.26 13.10 8.49
N GLU A 184 -6.05 13.06 9.81
CA GLU A 184 -6.10 11.85 10.61
C GLU A 184 -7.48 11.19 10.59
N ALA A 185 -8.56 11.98 10.72
CA ALA A 185 -9.92 11.48 10.60
C ALA A 185 -10.22 10.88 9.23
N GLU A 186 -9.70 11.49 8.15
CA GLU A 186 -9.86 10.96 6.80
C GLU A 186 -9.07 9.65 6.59
N ILE A 187 -7.86 9.55 7.16
CA ILE A 187 -7.08 8.31 7.14
C ILE A 187 -7.85 7.19 7.85
N GLU A 188 -8.41 7.45 9.04
CA GLU A 188 -9.21 6.47 9.77
C GLU A 188 -10.43 6.01 8.96
N ARG A 189 -11.13 6.97 8.32
CA ARG A 189 -12.26 6.69 7.43
C ARG A 189 -11.85 5.77 6.28
N LEU A 190 -10.74 6.06 5.61
CA LEU A 190 -10.24 5.24 4.51
C LEU A 190 -9.79 3.85 4.96
N GLN A 191 -9.21 3.72 6.16
CA GLN A 191 -8.84 2.43 6.73
C GLN A 191 -10.07 1.53 6.98
N MET A 192 -11.19 2.10 7.45
CA MET A 192 -12.45 1.35 7.60
C MET A 192 -12.99 0.84 6.26
N VAL A 193 -12.91 1.66 5.21
CA VAL A 193 -13.32 1.28 3.85
C VAL A 193 -12.44 0.13 3.32
N ILE A 194 -11.12 0.23 3.50
CA ILE A 194 -10.18 -0.83 3.11
C ILE A 194 -10.48 -2.14 3.87
N ALA A 195 -10.76 -2.07 5.17
CA ALA A 195 -11.12 -3.25 5.96
C ALA A 195 -12.39 -3.93 5.42
N THR A 196 -13.43 -3.14 5.13
CA THR A 196 -14.70 -3.63 4.57
C THR A 196 -14.49 -4.31 3.20
N HIS A 197 -13.66 -3.73 2.33
CA HIS A 197 -13.33 -4.36 1.04
C HIS A 197 -12.53 -5.64 1.19
N ARG A 198 -11.60 -5.71 2.15
CA ARG A 198 -10.87 -6.96 2.45
C ARG A 198 -11.80 -8.08 2.91
N ASP A 199 -12.79 -7.77 3.74
CA ASP A 199 -13.78 -8.77 4.17
C ASP A 199 -14.66 -9.24 3.02
N THR A 200 -15.04 -8.32 2.12
CA THR A 200 -15.77 -8.65 0.90
C THR A 200 -14.95 -9.59 0.00
N LEU A 201 -13.66 -9.32 -0.19
CA LEU A 201 -12.77 -10.20 -0.97
C LEU A 201 -12.62 -11.58 -0.32
N ARG A 202 -12.46 -11.65 1.00
CA ARG A 202 -12.40 -12.93 1.73
C ARG A 202 -13.69 -13.74 1.58
N LEU A 203 -14.85 -13.07 1.60
CA LEU A 203 -16.13 -13.72 1.36
C LEU A 203 -16.23 -14.27 -0.07
N LEU A 204 -15.86 -13.47 -1.08
CA LEU A 204 -15.88 -13.89 -2.47
C LEU A 204 -14.90 -15.03 -2.76
N ALA A 205 -13.71 -15.02 -2.15
CA ALA A 205 -12.75 -16.11 -2.25
C ALA A 205 -13.31 -17.42 -1.70
N ARG A 206 -13.96 -17.39 -0.53
CA ARG A 206 -14.64 -18.56 0.06
C ARG A 206 -15.79 -19.07 -0.81
N LYS A 207 -16.59 -18.16 -1.38
CA LYS A 207 -17.66 -18.53 -2.33
C LYS A 207 -17.10 -19.18 -3.58
N ARG A 208 -16.00 -18.66 -4.11
CA ARG A 208 -15.32 -19.24 -5.28
C ARG A 208 -14.82 -20.64 -4.99
N SER A 209 -14.12 -20.86 -3.86
CA SER A 209 -13.61 -22.20 -3.53
C SER A 209 -14.74 -23.20 -3.35
N ALA A 210 -15.80 -22.83 -2.62
CA ALA A 210 -16.98 -23.69 -2.44
C ALA A 210 -17.65 -24.04 -3.78
N ALA A 211 -17.82 -23.05 -4.68
CA ALA A 211 -18.37 -23.30 -6.01
C ALA A 211 -17.47 -24.23 -6.85
N GLN A 212 -16.15 -24.09 -6.76
CA GLN A 212 -15.20 -24.97 -7.44
C GLN A 212 -15.27 -26.41 -6.94
N GLU A 213 -15.40 -26.62 -5.62
CA GLU A 213 -15.57 -27.95 -5.02
C GLU A 213 -16.85 -28.63 -5.48
N VAL A 214 -17.99 -27.90 -5.47
CA VAL A 214 -19.27 -28.42 -5.95
C VAL A 214 -19.19 -28.80 -7.44
N CYS A 215 -18.58 -27.95 -8.27
CA CYS A 215 -18.40 -28.26 -9.68
C CYS A 215 -17.51 -29.50 -9.90
N ARG A 216 -16.40 -29.64 -9.14
CA ARG A 216 -15.52 -30.80 -9.22
C ARG A 216 -16.24 -32.09 -8.83
N GLY A 217 -16.92 -32.09 -7.69
CA GLY A 217 -17.70 -33.25 -7.27
C GLY A 217 -18.75 -33.64 -8.31
N ARG A 218 -19.36 -32.66 -9.01
CA ARG A 218 -20.29 -32.96 -10.10
C ARG A 218 -19.58 -33.51 -11.34
N MET A 219 -18.40 -33.01 -11.69
CA MET A 219 -17.58 -33.58 -12.78
C MET A 219 -17.24 -35.04 -12.49
N ASP A 220 -16.81 -35.36 -11.27
CA ASP A 220 -16.50 -36.74 -10.86
C ASP A 220 -17.72 -37.67 -11.04
N THR A 221 -18.94 -37.19 -10.76
CA THR A 221 -20.16 -37.98 -11.02
C THR A 221 -20.44 -38.19 -12.51
N PHE A 222 -20.08 -37.24 -13.38
CA PHE A 222 -20.21 -37.43 -14.82
C PHE A 222 -19.17 -38.41 -15.35
N ASP A 223 -17.95 -38.37 -14.84
CA ASP A 223 -16.89 -39.32 -15.21
C ASP A 223 -17.28 -40.76 -14.82
N GLN A 224 -17.93 -40.95 -13.66
CA GLN A 224 -18.49 -42.25 -13.27
C GLN A 224 -19.58 -42.74 -14.24
N VAL A 225 -20.43 -41.84 -14.75
CA VAL A 225 -21.47 -42.19 -15.74
C VAL A 225 -20.82 -42.57 -17.07
N ILE A 226 -19.81 -41.82 -17.51
CA ILE A 226 -19.07 -42.13 -18.74
C ILE A 226 -18.41 -43.51 -18.61
N HIS A 227 -17.65 -43.73 -17.54
CA HIS A 227 -16.99 -45.01 -17.28
C HIS A 227 -17.99 -46.17 -17.18
N PHE A 228 -19.20 -45.95 -16.64
CA PHE A 228 -20.24 -46.98 -16.60
C PHE A 228 -20.65 -47.45 -18.01
N PHE A 229 -20.79 -46.53 -18.96
CA PHE A 229 -21.15 -46.88 -20.34
C PHE A 229 -19.96 -47.42 -21.14
N ASP A 230 -18.74 -46.91 -20.91
CA ASP A 230 -17.53 -47.39 -21.59
C ASP A 230 -17.20 -48.85 -21.19
N TYR A 231 -17.42 -49.21 -19.92
CA TYR A 231 -17.17 -50.57 -19.43
C TYR A 231 -18.05 -51.63 -20.10
N ASP A 232 -19.27 -51.28 -20.48
CA ASP A 232 -20.17 -52.18 -21.22
C ASP A 232 -19.68 -52.39 -22.67
N GLU A 233 -19.10 -51.36 -23.31
CA GLU A 233 -18.49 -51.49 -24.64
C GLU A 233 -17.24 -52.37 -24.61
N GLU A 234 -16.35 -52.18 -23.65
CA GLU A 234 -15.14 -53.02 -23.49
C GLU A 234 -15.52 -54.49 -23.25
N ARG A 235 -16.51 -54.76 -22.39
CA ARG A 235 -16.96 -56.13 -22.12
C ARG A 235 -17.58 -56.80 -23.35
N LEU A 236 -18.27 -56.05 -24.20
CA LEU A 236 -18.80 -56.57 -25.47
C LEU A 236 -17.67 -56.84 -26.46
N ALA A 237 -16.67 -55.96 -26.54
CA ALA A 237 -15.49 -56.16 -27.37
C ALA A 237 -14.63 -57.36 -26.90
N ASP A 238 -14.50 -57.57 -25.59
CA ASP A 238 -13.82 -58.72 -25.00
C ASP A 238 -14.58 -60.04 -25.24
N ALA A 239 -15.91 -60.02 -25.14
CA ALA A 239 -16.72 -61.19 -25.46
C ALA A 239 -16.62 -61.58 -26.95
N GLU A 240 -16.50 -60.61 -27.85
CA GLU A 240 -16.29 -60.85 -29.29
C GLU A 240 -14.84 -61.29 -29.59
N SER A 241 -13.84 -60.73 -28.92
CA SER A 241 -12.44 -61.10 -29.12
C SER A 241 -12.07 -62.46 -28.52
N VAL A 242 -12.67 -62.89 -27.39
CA VAL A 242 -12.51 -64.25 -26.86
C VAL A 242 -13.05 -65.31 -27.83
N ALA A 243 -14.11 -65.00 -28.58
CA ALA A 243 -14.62 -65.91 -29.61
C ALA A 243 -13.68 -66.03 -30.83
N VAL A 244 -12.83 -65.04 -31.08
CA VAL A 244 -11.85 -65.02 -32.19
C VAL A 244 -10.48 -65.55 -31.74
N ALA A 245 -10.09 -65.34 -30.49
CA ALA A 245 -8.81 -65.78 -29.94
C ALA A 245 -8.72 -67.30 -29.70
N GLU A 246 -9.86 -68.01 -29.61
CA GLU A 246 -9.88 -69.48 -29.53
C GLU A 246 -9.46 -70.18 -30.85
N GLU A 247 -9.40 -69.45 -31.98
CA GLU A 247 -8.95 -69.97 -33.29
C GLU A 247 -7.50 -69.59 -33.69
N MET A 248 -6.77 -68.78 -32.92
CA MET A 248 -5.40 -68.34 -33.29
C MET A 248 -4.32 -68.63 -32.23
N SER A 249 -4.46 -69.74 -31.50
CA SER A 249 -3.43 -70.22 -30.56
C SER A 249 -2.31 -71.05 -31.24
N ASP A 250 -1.54 -70.47 -32.17
CA ASP A 250 -0.23 -71.08 -32.54
C ASP A 250 0.79 -70.15 -33.22
N GLU A 251 0.87 -68.86 -32.84
CA GLU A 251 1.98 -68.01 -33.31
C GLU A 251 2.74 -67.38 -32.14
N SER A 252 3.74 -68.15 -31.69
CA SER A 252 5.03 -67.72 -31.14
C SER A 252 5.24 -66.21 -31.06
N GLU A 253 5.09 -65.65 -29.87
CA GLU A 253 5.59 -64.30 -29.58
C GLU A 253 7.12 -64.28 -29.74
N PRO A 254 7.68 -63.38 -30.59
CA PRO A 254 9.11 -63.15 -30.57
C PRO A 254 9.49 -62.46 -29.26
N SER A 255 10.35 -63.14 -28.49
CA SER A 255 11.10 -62.61 -27.35
C SER A 255 12.04 -61.48 -27.83
N PHE A 256 11.49 -60.29 -28.09
CA PHE A 256 12.25 -59.12 -28.54
C PHE A 256 11.33 -57.90 -28.44
N MET A 257 11.41 -56.99 -27.47
CA MET A 257 12.58 -56.38 -26.88
C MET A 257 12.34 -56.14 -25.39
N GLN A 258 13.34 -56.52 -24.61
CA GLN A 258 13.48 -56.20 -23.20
C GLN A 258 13.32 -54.68 -23.00
N GLU A 259 12.37 -54.25 -22.16
CA GLU A 259 12.24 -52.85 -21.73
C GLU A 259 13.58 -52.27 -21.22
N ASP A 260 14.45 -53.14 -20.70
CA ASP A 260 15.84 -52.83 -20.33
C ASP A 260 16.69 -52.26 -21.47
N ALA A 261 16.46 -52.67 -22.71
CA ALA A 261 17.21 -52.17 -23.86
C ALA A 261 16.80 -50.75 -24.24
N VAL A 262 15.51 -50.41 -24.09
CA VAL A 262 14.99 -49.06 -24.36
C VAL A 262 15.40 -48.10 -23.23
N ARG A 263 15.37 -48.55 -21.97
CA ARG A 263 15.86 -47.76 -20.83
C ARG A 263 17.36 -47.46 -20.94
N ARG A 264 18.19 -48.44 -21.34
CA ARG A 264 19.62 -48.20 -21.61
C ARG A 264 19.87 -47.27 -22.80
N MET A 265 19.02 -47.29 -23.83
CA MET A 265 19.20 -46.40 -25.00
C MET A 265 18.86 -44.94 -24.68
N LEU A 266 17.93 -44.69 -23.75
CA LEU A 266 17.56 -43.34 -23.31
C LEU A 266 18.53 -42.75 -22.26
N GLY A 267 19.55 -43.50 -21.85
CA GLY A 267 20.57 -43.03 -20.90
C GLY A 267 20.04 -42.76 -19.49
N ILE A 268 18.89 -43.32 -19.13
CA ILE A 268 18.31 -43.20 -17.80
C ILE A 268 18.88 -44.35 -16.96
N ASP A 269 20.00 -44.11 -16.28
CA ASP A 269 20.52 -45.04 -15.28
C ASP A 269 19.66 -44.93 -14.01
N GLU A 270 19.11 -46.06 -13.54
CA GLU A 270 18.23 -46.10 -12.34
C GLU A 270 18.94 -45.60 -11.06
N ASN A 271 20.26 -45.48 -11.09
CA ASN A 271 21.08 -44.98 -9.99
C ASN A 271 21.10 -43.45 -9.87
N ASP A 272 20.64 -42.68 -10.86
CA ASP A 272 20.74 -41.21 -10.81
C ASP A 272 19.67 -40.54 -9.94
N MET A 273 18.57 -41.23 -9.64
CA MET A 273 17.47 -40.69 -8.81
C MET A 273 17.39 -41.25 -7.40
N THR A 274 18.37 -42.08 -7.01
CA THR A 274 18.45 -42.65 -5.67
C THR A 274 19.66 -42.11 -4.90
N ASP A 275 19.55 -42.08 -3.57
CA ASP A 275 20.65 -41.75 -2.67
C ASP A 275 21.60 -42.94 -2.48
N GLU A 276 22.67 -42.77 -1.70
CA GLU A 276 23.66 -43.84 -1.43
C GLU A 276 23.06 -45.08 -0.74
N ASN A 277 21.81 -45.01 -0.28
CA ASN A 277 21.08 -46.10 0.35
C ASN A 277 20.00 -46.72 -0.56
N GLY A 278 19.88 -46.26 -1.81
CA GLY A 278 18.90 -46.75 -2.78
C GLY A 278 17.49 -46.17 -2.61
N ASN A 279 17.31 -45.12 -1.81
CA ASN A 279 16.01 -44.43 -1.65
C ASN A 279 15.90 -43.24 -2.61
N PHE A 280 14.68 -42.98 -3.09
CA PHE A 280 14.40 -41.85 -3.98
C PHE A 280 14.76 -40.50 -3.34
N ASP A 281 15.59 -39.69 -4.01
CA ASP A 281 16.03 -38.38 -3.53
C ASP A 281 15.29 -37.24 -4.26
N PRO A 282 14.25 -36.64 -3.64
CA PRO A 282 13.49 -35.56 -4.28
C PRO A 282 14.32 -34.29 -4.52
N ALA A 283 15.44 -34.10 -3.82
CA ALA A 283 16.31 -32.94 -4.03
C ALA A 283 17.10 -33.06 -5.34
N LYS A 284 17.60 -34.26 -5.69
CA LYS A 284 18.23 -34.52 -6.98
C LYS A 284 17.23 -34.36 -8.14
N PHE A 285 15.99 -34.81 -7.95
CA PHE A 285 14.93 -34.61 -8.95
C PHE A 285 14.66 -33.12 -9.20
N ALA A 286 14.59 -32.31 -8.14
CA ALA A 286 14.43 -30.86 -8.26
C ALA A 286 15.66 -30.18 -8.90
N GLN A 287 16.87 -30.69 -8.71
CA GLN A 287 18.07 -30.16 -9.38
C GLN A 287 18.10 -30.45 -10.89
N ILE A 288 17.66 -31.64 -11.32
CA ILE A 288 17.69 -32.03 -12.75
C ILE A 288 16.59 -31.30 -13.54
N TYR A 289 15.44 -31.03 -12.92
CA TYR A 289 14.27 -30.46 -13.60
C TYR A 289 13.87 -29.05 -13.15
N GLY A 290 14.51 -28.49 -12.12
CA GLY A 290 14.17 -27.21 -11.50
C GLY A 290 15.17 -26.09 -11.77
N ASP A 291 15.79 -26.08 -12.96
CA ASP A 291 16.65 -24.98 -13.40
C ASP A 291 15.79 -23.83 -13.97
N GLY A 292 15.91 -22.64 -13.37
CA GLY A 292 15.38 -21.42 -13.99
C GLY A 292 14.96 -20.24 -13.11
N SER A 293 15.28 -20.16 -11.81
CA SER A 293 15.13 -18.88 -11.09
C SER A 293 16.16 -18.65 -9.98
N GLU A 294 17.44 -18.69 -10.35
CA GLU A 294 18.48 -17.97 -9.60
C GLU A 294 18.66 -16.60 -10.26
N ASP A 295 17.95 -15.59 -9.75
CA ASP A 295 18.28 -14.19 -9.98
C ASP A 295 18.05 -13.43 -8.66
N ASP A 296 19.16 -13.24 -7.94
CA ASP A 296 19.66 -11.92 -7.57
C ASP A 296 18.70 -10.91 -6.91
N THR A 297 18.90 -10.69 -5.60
CA THR A 297 19.56 -9.48 -5.02
C THR A 297 18.97 -8.98 -3.69
N ASP A 298 19.89 -8.84 -2.72
CA ASP A 298 20.04 -7.71 -1.79
C ASP A 298 18.84 -7.22 -0.96
N ALA A 299 18.53 -7.94 0.13
CA ALA A 299 17.88 -7.34 1.30
C ALA A 299 18.94 -6.96 2.36
N LYS A 300 19.55 -5.79 2.14
CA LYS A 300 20.47 -5.10 3.03
C LYS A 300 19.75 -4.73 4.34
N ALA A 301 20.32 -5.20 5.44
CA ALA A 301 20.12 -4.82 6.86
C ALA A 301 19.18 -3.63 7.15
N ALA A 302 18.05 -3.92 7.80
CA ALA A 302 17.29 -2.94 8.58
C ALA A 302 17.96 -2.74 9.96
N PRO A 303 18.15 -1.50 10.44
CA PRO A 303 18.65 -1.26 11.79
C PRO A 303 17.53 -1.47 12.82
N ALA A 304 17.85 -2.23 13.86
CA ALA A 304 17.02 -2.39 15.04
C ALA A 304 16.87 -1.04 15.77
N LEU A 305 15.66 -0.48 15.75
CA LEU A 305 15.27 0.59 16.65
C LEU A 305 15.10 0.02 18.06
N ALA A 306 16.11 0.26 18.89
CA ALA A 306 16.06 0.02 20.31
C ALA A 306 15.08 1.00 20.98
N SER A 307 14.04 0.45 21.58
CA SER A 307 13.14 1.12 22.51
C SER A 307 13.89 1.48 23.80
N ALA A 308 14.36 2.72 23.87
CA ALA A 308 14.77 3.35 25.12
C ALA A 308 13.56 4.07 25.72
N ASP A 309 12.79 3.37 26.56
CA ASP A 309 11.81 4.00 27.43
C ASP A 309 12.38 4.04 28.85
N SER A 310 12.98 5.18 29.19
CA SER A 310 13.48 5.48 30.52
C SER A 310 13.34 6.97 30.79
N SER A 311 12.95 7.26 32.04
CA SER A 311 13.09 8.52 32.76
C SER A 311 11.91 9.52 32.64
N ASN A 312 11.05 9.61 33.65
CA ASN A 312 11.22 10.37 34.92
C ASN A 312 10.68 11.81 34.80
N GLY A 313 9.62 12.12 35.57
CA GLY A 313 8.94 13.42 35.51
C GLY A 313 8.17 13.74 36.79
N SER A 314 8.92 13.93 37.86
CA SER A 314 8.48 14.39 39.18
C SER A 314 7.65 15.69 39.12
N ARG A 315 6.46 15.70 39.73
CA ARG A 315 5.62 16.89 39.94
C ARG A 315 6.04 17.63 41.22
N PRO A 316 6.32 18.94 41.20
CA PRO A 316 6.34 19.74 42.42
C PRO A 316 4.92 20.16 42.80
N LYS A 317 4.51 19.88 44.04
CA LYS A 317 3.35 20.54 44.66
C LYS A 317 3.78 21.93 45.12
N ARG A 318 3.08 22.96 44.64
CA ARG A 318 2.91 24.24 45.34
C ARG A 318 1.72 24.12 46.27
#